data_AF-A0A317IE43-F1
#
_entry.id   AF-A0A317IE43-F1
#
_cell.length_a   1.000
_cell.length_b   1.000
_cell.length_c   1.000
_cell.angle_alpha   90.00
_cell.angle_beta   90.00
_cell.angle_gamma   90.00
#
_symmetry.space_group_name_H-M   'P 1'
#
loop_
_entity.id
_entity.type
_entity.pdbx_description
1 polymer ?
#
loop_
_entity_poly.entity_id
_entity_poly.type
_entity_poly.pdbx_seq_one_letter_code
_entity_poly.pdbx_strand_id
1 'polypeptide(L)'
;MKKPKALVLCGDGINCELESEYALQLAGFESSLVHTSQLLSQPALLKQHQMLVLPGGFSFGDEIASGKVLAIKLKEHVQELLADFIESGSLLLASCNGFQVIVQMGLLPSVKANQTHVSSLVHNTPTRFTNHWVTLDVDPATTCKFLTGLKTIELPIRHGEGRLVVEP
;
A
#
# COMPACT_ATOMS: atom_id res chain seq x y z
N MET A 1 24.30 -6.51 -14.24
CA MET A 1 23.59 -6.95 -13.02
C MET A 1 22.11 -7.06 -13.33
N LYS A 2 21.40 -8.09 -12.86
CA LYS A 2 19.96 -8.27 -13.10
C LYS A 2 19.19 -7.26 -12.24
N LYS A 3 18.27 -6.49 -12.83
CA LYS A 3 17.43 -5.53 -12.09
C LYS A 3 16.42 -6.28 -11.21
N PRO A 4 16.16 -5.82 -9.96
CA PRO A 4 15.09 -6.40 -9.15
C PRO A 4 13.73 -6.08 -9.78
N LYS A 5 12.77 -7.01 -9.64
CA LYS A 5 11.44 -6.87 -10.23
C LYS A 5 10.43 -6.30 -9.23
N ALA A 6 9.63 -5.34 -9.67
CA ALA A 6 8.54 -4.76 -8.89
C ALA A 6 7.20 -4.93 -9.62
N LEU A 7 6.17 -5.33 -8.87
CA LEU A 7 4.79 -5.36 -9.34
C LEU A 7 4.09 -4.11 -8.83
N VAL A 8 3.48 -3.33 -9.72
CA VAL A 8 2.64 -2.19 -9.37
C VAL A 8 1.21 -2.56 -9.68
N LEU A 9 0.35 -2.56 -8.67
CA LEU A 9 -1.05 -2.89 -8.86
C LEU A 9 -1.78 -1.74 -9.57
N CYS A 10 -2.51 -2.03 -10.63
CA CYS A 10 -3.38 -1.09 -11.32
C CYS A 10 -4.80 -1.63 -11.44
N GLY A 11 -5.75 -0.79 -11.86
CA GLY A 11 -7.12 -1.20 -12.15
C GLY A 11 -8.17 -0.29 -11.56
N ASP A 12 -9.38 -0.80 -11.38
CA ASP A 12 -10.59 -0.02 -11.12
C ASP A 12 -10.44 1.01 -9.99
N GLY A 13 -10.29 2.28 -10.36
CA GLY A 13 -10.21 3.42 -9.45
C GLY A 13 -8.83 3.72 -8.84
N ILE A 14 -7.84 2.84 -9.03
CA ILE A 14 -6.43 3.18 -8.76
C ILE A 14 -6.02 4.24 -9.80
N ASN A 15 -5.31 5.28 -9.39
CA ASN A 15 -4.94 6.38 -10.30
C ASN A 15 -3.52 6.93 -10.09
N CYS A 16 -2.72 6.23 -9.28
CA CYS A 16 -1.34 6.61 -8.99
C CYS A 16 -0.32 5.56 -9.47
N GLU A 17 -0.74 4.62 -10.31
CA GLU A 17 0.08 3.49 -10.76
C GLU A 17 1.21 3.92 -11.69
N LEU A 18 0.99 4.93 -12.56
CA LEU A 18 1.97 5.34 -13.56
C LEU A 18 3.16 6.08 -12.93
N GLU A 19 2.90 7.00 -12.00
CA GLU A 19 3.97 7.68 -11.27
C GLU A 19 4.69 6.73 -10.30
N SER A 20 3.98 5.75 -9.74
CA SER A 20 4.59 4.71 -8.90
C SER A 20 5.53 3.84 -9.72
N GLU A 21 5.11 3.45 -10.93
CA GLU A 21 5.93 2.71 -11.88
C GLU A 21 7.16 3.53 -12.28
N TYR A 22 6.96 4.79 -12.66
CA TYR A 22 8.03 5.68 -13.04
C TYR A 22 9.06 5.87 -11.92
N ALA A 23 8.61 6.07 -10.68
CA ALA A 23 9.50 6.20 -9.52
C ALA A 23 10.33 4.92 -9.27
N LEU A 24 9.75 3.73 -9.47
CA LEU A 24 10.47 2.47 -9.38
C LEU A 24 11.54 2.32 -10.46
N GLN A 25 11.23 2.72 -11.69
CA GLN A 25 12.19 2.69 -12.80
C GLN A 25 13.38 3.60 -12.52
N LEU A 26 13.15 4.80 -11.98
CA LEU A 26 14.21 5.71 -11.52
C LEU A 26 15.05 5.10 -10.39
N ALA A 27 14.42 4.34 -9.49
CA ALA A 27 15.11 3.60 -8.43
C ALA A 27 15.84 2.33 -8.92
N GLY A 28 15.75 1.99 -10.22
CA GLY A 28 16.48 0.89 -10.84
C GLY A 28 15.75 -0.45 -10.91
N PHE A 29 14.46 -0.49 -10.59
CA PHE A 29 13.63 -1.70 -10.73
C PHE A 29 13.23 -1.96 -12.19
N GLU A 30 13.00 -3.23 -12.52
CA GLU A 30 12.17 -3.65 -13.64
C GLU A 30 10.72 -3.75 -13.13
N SER A 31 9.90 -2.76 -13.47
CA SER A 31 8.51 -2.69 -13.01
C SER A 31 7.54 -3.33 -14.00
N SER A 32 6.42 -3.85 -13.48
CA SER A 32 5.28 -4.24 -14.31
C SER A 32 3.98 -3.75 -13.68
N LEU A 33 3.14 -3.11 -14.49
CA LEU A 33 1.75 -2.85 -14.13
C LEU A 33 0.96 -4.15 -14.24
N VAL A 34 0.32 -4.56 -13.15
CA VAL A 34 -0.53 -5.76 -13.12
C VAL A 34 -1.91 -5.35 -12.65
N HIS A 35 -2.91 -5.61 -13.49
CA HIS A 35 -4.29 -5.30 -13.15
C HIS A 35 -4.76 -6.14 -11.96
N THR A 36 -5.60 -5.57 -11.09
CA THR A 36 -6.18 -6.28 -9.94
C THR A 36 -6.78 -7.64 -10.33
N SER A 37 -7.61 -7.70 -11.37
CA SER A 37 -8.20 -8.94 -11.89
C SER A 37 -7.16 -9.98 -12.35
N GLN A 38 -6.03 -9.54 -12.89
CA GLN A 38 -4.94 -10.42 -13.28
C GLN A 38 -4.25 -11.02 -12.05
N LEU A 39 -3.96 -10.20 -11.03
CA LEU A 39 -3.38 -10.70 -9.79
C LEU A 39 -4.33 -11.67 -9.07
N LEU A 40 -5.63 -11.39 -9.07
CA LEU A 40 -6.64 -12.26 -8.45
C LEU A 40 -6.78 -13.61 -9.19
N SER A 41 -6.69 -13.60 -10.52
CA SER A 41 -6.76 -14.84 -11.32
C SER A 41 -5.44 -15.61 -11.37
N GLN A 42 -4.30 -14.94 -11.16
CA GLN A 42 -2.97 -15.52 -11.16
C GLN A 42 -2.12 -15.05 -9.97
N PRO A 43 -2.48 -15.39 -8.72
CA PRO A 43 -1.74 -14.94 -7.52
C PRO A 43 -0.24 -15.23 -7.56
N ALA A 44 0.15 -16.34 -8.18
CA ALA A 44 1.54 -16.77 -8.31
C ALA A 44 2.46 -15.74 -9.02
N LEU A 45 1.91 -14.76 -9.75
CA LEU A 45 2.68 -13.63 -10.29
C LEU A 45 3.44 -12.87 -9.21
N LEU A 46 2.91 -12.79 -7.98
CA LEU A 46 3.58 -12.11 -6.87
C LEU A 46 4.94 -12.75 -6.55
N LYS A 47 5.06 -14.08 -6.66
CA LYS A 47 6.31 -14.82 -6.39
C LYS A 47 7.44 -14.52 -7.37
N GLN A 48 7.14 -13.88 -8.49
CA GLN A 48 8.13 -13.52 -9.52
C GLN A 48 8.79 -12.15 -9.25
N HIS A 49 8.29 -11.42 -8.25
CA HIS A 49 8.70 -10.06 -7.92
C HIS A 49 9.39 -10.01 -6.56
N GLN A 50 10.15 -8.94 -6.31
CA GLN A 50 10.82 -8.68 -5.03
C GLN A 50 10.18 -7.47 -4.32
N MET A 51 9.27 -6.77 -5.00
CA MET A 51 8.52 -5.66 -4.46
C MET A 51 7.08 -5.66 -4.99
N LEU A 52 6.14 -5.36 -4.11
CA LEU A 52 4.74 -5.07 -4.43
C LEU A 52 4.46 -3.61 -4.08
N VAL A 53 3.85 -2.87 -5.00
CA VAL A 53 3.32 -1.54 -4.76
C VAL A 53 1.81 -1.54 -4.88
N LEU A 54 1.14 -1.04 -3.84
CA LEU A 54 -0.28 -0.69 -3.84
C LEU A 54 -0.39 0.85 -3.93
N PRO A 55 -0.68 1.39 -5.12
CA PRO A 55 -0.71 2.84 -5.32
C PRO A 55 -1.92 3.50 -4.65
N GLY A 56 -1.88 4.84 -4.63
CA GLY A 56 -3.02 5.68 -4.27
C GLY A 56 -4.15 5.66 -5.31
N GLY A 57 -5.24 6.32 -4.95
CA GLY A 57 -6.43 6.45 -5.80
C GLY A 57 -7.71 6.38 -5.01
N PHE A 58 -8.75 5.84 -5.65
CA PHE A 58 -10.08 5.60 -5.11
C PHE A 58 -10.54 4.22 -5.60
N SER A 59 -9.86 3.15 -5.18
CA SER A 59 -10.15 1.81 -5.69
C SER A 59 -11.62 1.44 -5.49
N PHE A 60 -12.27 0.98 -6.56
CA PHE A 60 -13.73 0.77 -6.61
C PHE A 60 -14.57 1.99 -6.18
N GLY A 61 -14.08 3.20 -6.44
CA GLY A 61 -14.77 4.46 -6.14
C GLY A 61 -14.86 4.82 -4.66
N ASP A 62 -14.26 4.02 -3.77
CA ASP A 62 -14.41 4.14 -2.30
C ASP A 62 -15.88 4.15 -1.83
N GLU A 63 -16.81 3.54 -2.60
CA GLU A 63 -18.26 3.66 -2.40
C GLU A 63 -18.78 3.10 -1.07
N ILE A 64 -18.09 2.09 -0.52
CA ILE A 64 -18.43 1.48 0.78
C ILE A 64 -17.61 2.12 1.91
N ALA A 65 -16.29 2.15 1.73
CA ALA A 65 -15.29 2.79 2.56
C ALA A 65 -13.96 2.73 1.80
N SER A 66 -13.02 3.63 2.08
CA SER A 66 -11.82 3.72 1.25
C SER A 66 -11.02 2.42 1.24
N GLY A 67 -10.75 1.91 0.04
CA GLY A 67 -10.02 0.66 -0.17
C GLY A 67 -10.73 -0.63 0.30
N LYS A 68 -11.97 -0.57 0.79
CA LYS A 68 -12.65 -1.74 1.40
C LYS A 68 -12.90 -2.88 0.43
N VAL A 69 -13.40 -2.58 -0.77
CA VAL A 69 -13.73 -3.61 -1.77
C VAL A 69 -12.46 -4.30 -2.27
N LEU A 70 -11.41 -3.53 -2.55
CA LEU A 70 -10.12 -4.09 -2.94
C LEU A 70 -9.50 -4.94 -1.82
N ALA A 71 -9.59 -4.48 -0.56
CA ALA A 71 -9.13 -5.24 0.59
C ALA A 71 -9.84 -6.60 0.72
N ILE A 72 -11.17 -6.67 0.59
CA ILE A 72 -11.91 -7.95 0.64
C ILE A 72 -11.42 -8.90 -0.46
N LYS A 73 -11.32 -8.41 -1.71
CA LYS A 73 -10.87 -9.22 -2.85
C LYS A 73 -9.46 -9.77 -2.64
N LEU A 74 -8.52 -8.91 -2.21
CA LEU A 74 -7.15 -9.34 -1.94
C LEU A 74 -7.07 -10.28 -0.74
N LYS A 75 -7.89 -10.05 0.29
CA LYS A 75 -7.96 -10.90 1.48
C LYS A 75 -8.34 -12.34 1.11
N GLU A 76 -9.36 -12.49 0.27
CA GLU A 76 -9.86 -13.81 -0.15
C GLU A 76 -8.88 -14.57 -1.05
N HIS A 77 -8.08 -13.88 -1.87
CA HIS A 77 -7.30 -14.53 -2.93
C HIS A 77 -5.79 -14.57 -2.68
N VAL A 78 -5.24 -13.59 -1.95
CA VAL A 78 -3.77 -13.40 -1.85
C VAL A 78 -3.26 -13.12 -0.43
N GLN A 79 -4.08 -13.19 0.61
CA GLN A 79 -3.64 -12.86 1.98
C GLN A 79 -2.45 -13.71 2.45
N GLU A 80 -2.56 -15.04 2.36
CA GLU A 80 -1.49 -15.96 2.77
C GLU A 80 -0.23 -15.73 1.94
N LEU A 81 -0.40 -15.54 0.63
CA LEU A 81 0.70 -15.29 -0.29
C LEU A 81 1.42 -13.97 0.02
N LEU A 82 0.67 -12.93 0.41
CA LEU A 82 1.24 -11.64 0.80
C LEU A 82 2.01 -11.75 2.12
N ALA A 83 1.54 -12.57 3.06
CA ALA A 83 2.26 -12.85 4.29
C ALA A 83 3.60 -13.54 4.00
N ASP A 84 3.59 -14.60 3.20
CA ASP A 84 4.80 -15.31 2.76
C ASP A 84 5.76 -14.38 1.98
N PHE A 85 5.21 -13.51 1.14
CA PHE A 85 5.99 -12.53 0.37
C PHE A 85 6.76 -11.60 1.30
N ILE A 86 6.10 -11.01 2.30
CA ILE A 86 6.74 -10.10 3.26
C ILE A 86 7.77 -10.85 4.12
N GLU A 87 7.48 -12.06 4.57
CA GLU A 87 8.40 -12.86 5.36
C GLU A 87 9.65 -13.32 4.60
N SER A 88 9.54 -13.52 3.30
CA SER A 88 10.69 -13.83 2.44
C SER A 88 11.70 -12.67 2.32
N GLY A 89 11.38 -11.50 2.91
CA GLY A 89 12.18 -10.29 2.82
C GLY A 89 11.83 -9.42 1.60
N SER A 90 10.76 -9.76 0.87
CA SER A 90 10.27 -8.91 -0.22
C SER A 90 9.61 -7.65 0.32
N LEU A 91 9.62 -6.58 -0.47
CA LEU A 91 9.17 -5.25 -0.03
C LEU A 91 7.71 -5.00 -0.39
N LEU A 92 6.93 -4.46 0.54
CA LEU A 92 5.59 -3.93 0.27
C LEU A 92 5.60 -2.41 0.51
N LEU A 93 5.18 -1.64 -0.50
CA LEU A 93 4.91 -0.22 -0.36
C LEU A 93 3.44 0.05 -0.68
N ALA A 94 2.73 0.64 0.27
CA ALA A 94 1.31 0.94 0.14
C ALA A 94 1.09 2.42 0.46
N SER A 95 0.57 3.19 -0.51
CA SER A 95 0.42 4.64 -0.39
C SER A 95 -1.04 5.07 -0.51
N CYS A 96 -1.47 6.02 0.33
CA CYS A 96 -2.85 6.55 0.34
C CYS A 96 -3.91 5.43 0.33
N ASN A 97 -4.60 5.21 -0.80
CA ASN A 97 -5.59 4.15 -0.96
C ASN A 97 -5.02 2.75 -0.78
N GLY A 98 -3.80 2.48 -1.24
CA GLY A 98 -3.10 1.24 -0.97
C GLY A 98 -2.87 1.01 0.53
N PHE A 99 -2.54 2.06 1.30
CA PHE A 99 -2.38 1.92 2.76
C PHE A 99 -3.71 1.59 3.44
N GLN A 100 -4.80 2.24 3.00
CA GLN A 100 -6.17 1.93 3.46
C GLN A 100 -6.53 0.47 3.18
N VAL A 101 -6.18 -0.06 2.00
CA VAL A 101 -6.38 -1.48 1.66
C VAL A 101 -5.67 -2.40 2.66
N ILE A 102 -4.39 -2.15 2.97
CA ILE A 102 -3.61 -2.97 3.91
C ILE A 102 -4.20 -2.94 5.33
N VAL A 103 -4.63 -1.76 5.80
CA VAL A 103 -5.34 -1.61 7.08
C VAL A 103 -6.65 -2.41 7.08
N GLN A 104 -7.45 -2.29 6.00
CA GLN A 104 -8.73 -3.00 5.85
C GLN A 104 -8.57 -4.51 5.67
N MET A 105 -7.41 -4.99 5.23
CA MET A 105 -7.08 -6.42 5.21
C MET A 105 -6.79 -6.96 6.62
N GLY A 106 -6.46 -6.09 7.57
CA GLY A 106 -6.10 -6.46 8.95
C GLY A 106 -4.66 -6.92 9.11
N LEU A 107 -3.75 -6.49 8.22
CA LEU A 107 -2.34 -6.91 8.23
C LEU A 107 -1.45 -6.06 9.15
N LEU A 108 -2.02 -5.07 9.85
CA LEU A 108 -1.32 -4.18 10.76
C LEU A 108 -1.89 -4.32 12.18
N PRO A 109 -1.04 -4.32 13.23
CA PRO A 109 0.41 -4.05 13.20
C PRO A 109 1.27 -5.26 12.79
N SER A 110 0.68 -6.45 12.62
CA SER A 110 1.40 -7.66 12.24
C SER A 110 0.66 -8.44 11.17
N VAL A 111 1.39 -8.85 10.14
CA VAL A 111 0.88 -9.52 8.93
C VAL A 111 0.35 -10.93 9.21
N LYS A 112 0.78 -11.56 10.31
CA LYS A 112 0.38 -12.92 10.73
C LYS A 112 -0.41 -12.97 12.04
N ALA A 113 -0.62 -11.84 12.70
CA ALA A 113 -1.35 -11.85 13.95
C ALA A 113 -2.83 -12.13 13.68
N ASN A 114 -3.38 -13.20 14.28
CA ASN A 114 -4.82 -13.42 14.45
C ASN A 114 -5.44 -12.38 15.40
N GLN A 115 -5.00 -11.13 15.33
CA GLN A 115 -5.53 -10.05 16.14
C GLN A 115 -6.73 -9.44 15.41
N THR A 116 -7.81 -9.30 16.15
CA THR A 116 -8.97 -8.48 15.79
C THR A 116 -8.50 -7.09 15.37
N HIS A 117 -9.08 -6.54 14.30
CA HIS A 117 -8.71 -5.28 13.66
C HIS A 117 -8.42 -4.15 14.66
N VAL A 118 -7.13 -3.93 14.97
CA VAL A 118 -6.72 -2.96 16.00
C VAL A 118 -6.62 -1.54 15.44
N SER A 119 -6.75 -1.34 14.12
CA SER A 119 -6.66 -0.01 13.51
C SER A 119 -7.54 0.17 12.27
N SER A 120 -7.94 1.41 12.02
CA SER A 120 -8.68 1.83 10.83
C SER A 120 -8.27 3.25 10.42
N LEU A 121 -8.60 3.63 9.18
CA LEU A 121 -8.52 5.00 8.70
C LEU A 121 -9.93 5.54 8.53
N VAL A 122 -10.19 6.71 9.08
CA VAL A 122 -11.49 7.37 9.04
C VAL A 122 -11.37 8.76 8.45
N HIS A 123 -12.52 9.38 8.22
CA HIS A 123 -12.62 10.77 7.78
C HIS A 123 -11.73 11.70 8.61
N ASN A 124 -11.06 12.60 7.89
CA ASN A 124 -10.28 13.69 8.47
C ASN A 124 -11.14 14.54 9.41
N THR A 125 -10.49 15.33 10.28
CA THR A 125 -11.17 16.30 11.15
C THR A 125 -10.60 17.69 10.89
N PRO A 126 -11.40 18.65 10.37
CA PRO A 126 -12.81 18.52 9.95
C PRO A 126 -12.96 17.58 8.74
N THR A 127 -14.19 17.09 8.49
CA THR A 127 -14.54 16.17 7.39
C THR A 127 -14.36 16.84 6.02
N ARG A 128 -13.10 16.99 5.59
CA ARG A 128 -12.70 17.64 4.35
C ARG A 128 -11.56 16.87 3.71
N PHE A 129 -11.60 16.85 2.38
CA PHE A 129 -10.49 16.41 1.56
C PHE A 129 -9.32 17.36 1.73
N THR A 130 -8.14 16.80 1.99
CA THR A 130 -6.91 17.53 2.29
C THR A 130 -5.93 17.33 1.13
N ASN A 131 -5.33 18.41 0.63
CA ASN A 131 -4.37 18.37 -0.48
C ASN A 131 -3.27 19.42 -0.25
N HIS A 132 -2.14 19.00 0.34
CA HIS A 132 -1.06 19.89 0.74
C HIS A 132 0.31 19.23 0.59
N TRP A 133 1.35 20.05 0.51
CA TRP A 133 2.71 19.61 0.81
C TRP A 133 2.92 19.63 2.33
N VAL A 134 3.53 18.57 2.85
CA VAL A 134 3.86 18.44 4.28
C VAL A 134 5.29 17.98 4.44
N THR A 135 5.87 18.33 5.58
CA THR A 135 7.14 17.78 6.06
C THR A 135 6.84 16.88 7.25
N LEU A 136 7.33 15.64 7.20
CA LEU A 136 7.16 14.65 8.26
C LEU A 136 8.53 14.31 8.85
N ASP A 137 8.58 14.18 10.17
CA ASP A 137 9.74 13.62 10.86
C ASP A 137 9.76 12.10 10.70
N VAL A 138 10.96 11.54 10.53
CA VAL A 138 11.19 10.10 10.52
C VAL A 138 11.58 9.68 11.93
N ASP A 139 10.82 8.74 12.51
CA ASP A 139 11.15 8.15 13.81
C ASP A 139 12.55 7.50 13.75
N PRO A 140 13.53 7.94 14.55
CA PRO A 140 14.86 7.35 14.58
C PRO A 140 14.88 5.86 14.95
N ALA A 141 13.83 5.36 15.61
CA ALA A 141 13.68 3.95 15.96
C ALA A 141 13.04 3.10 14.85
N THR A 142 12.65 3.70 13.72
CA THR A 142 11.99 2.97 12.62
C THR A 142 12.89 1.88 12.04
N THR A 143 12.30 0.72 11.78
CA THR A 143 12.96 -0.39 11.05
C THR A 143 12.63 -0.39 9.55
N CYS A 144 11.83 0.59 9.10
CA CYS A 144 11.37 0.70 7.72
C CYS A 144 12.54 0.96 6.77
N LYS A 145 12.78 0.03 5.84
CA LYS A 145 13.89 0.13 4.88
C LYS A 145 13.77 1.33 3.95
N PHE A 146 12.56 1.76 3.61
CA PHE A 146 12.30 2.93 2.76
C PHE A 146 12.73 4.26 3.39
N LEU A 147 12.89 4.31 4.72
CA LEU A 147 13.20 5.54 5.46
C LEU A 147 14.67 5.58 5.93
N THR A 148 15.49 4.63 5.49
CA THR A 148 16.89 4.50 5.92
C THR A 148 17.68 5.77 5.61
N GLY A 149 18.28 6.37 6.63
CA GLY A 149 19.13 7.57 6.49
C GLY A 149 18.36 8.89 6.36
N LEU A 150 17.02 8.86 6.37
CA LEU A 150 16.19 10.05 6.37
C LEU A 150 15.94 10.54 7.80
N LYS A 151 15.99 11.85 8.01
CA LYS A 151 15.53 12.51 9.25
C LYS A 151 14.15 13.11 9.10
N THR A 152 13.89 13.67 7.92
CA THR A 152 12.63 14.27 7.52
C THR A 152 12.33 13.87 6.09
N ILE A 153 11.06 13.87 5.71
CA ILE A 153 10.61 13.66 4.34
C ILE A 153 9.57 14.73 3.99
N GLU A 154 9.72 15.35 2.83
CA GLU A 154 8.75 16.26 2.25
C GLU A 154 7.99 15.55 1.13
N LEU A 155 6.66 15.52 1.21
CA LEU A 155 5.81 14.82 0.24
C LEU A 155 4.41 15.45 0.15
N PRO A 156 3.70 15.25 -0.97
CA PRO A 156 2.30 15.66 -1.08
C PRO A 156 1.39 14.68 -0.34
N ILE A 157 0.40 15.19 0.37
CA ILE A 157 -0.74 14.42 0.91
C ILE A 157 -2.00 14.77 0.13
N ARG A 158 -2.83 13.76 -0.14
CA ARG A 158 -4.08 13.92 -0.90
C ARG A 158 -5.12 12.88 -0.49
N HIS A 159 -5.93 13.17 0.54
CA HIS A 159 -6.88 12.19 1.11
C HIS A 159 -8.09 12.84 1.82
N GLY A 160 -9.22 12.12 1.84
CA GLY A 160 -10.40 12.43 2.66
C GLY A 160 -10.51 11.59 3.95
N GLU A 161 -9.95 10.38 3.93
CA GLU A 161 -9.96 9.42 5.04
C GLU A 161 -8.53 9.00 5.42
N GLY A 162 -7.74 9.93 5.96
CA GLY A 162 -6.34 9.66 6.37
C GLY A 162 -6.11 9.66 7.87
N ARG A 163 -7.16 9.84 8.68
CA ARG A 163 -7.02 9.90 10.13
C ARG A 163 -6.96 8.48 10.69
N LEU A 164 -5.80 8.11 11.23
CA LEU A 164 -5.60 6.83 11.90
C LEU A 164 -6.35 6.80 13.23
N VAL A 165 -7.13 5.74 13.44
CA VAL A 165 -7.74 5.40 14.73
C VAL A 165 -7.30 3.99 15.11
N VAL A 166 -7.03 3.80 16.38
CA VAL A 166 -6.56 2.53 16.95
C VAL A 166 -7.50 2.20 18.10
N GLU A 167 -7.94 0.95 18.21
CA GLU A 167 -8.69 0.52 19.40
C GLU A 167 -7.77 0.62 20.65
N PRO A 168 -8.27 1.15 21.79
CA PRO A 168 -7.48 1.31 23.01
C PRO A 168 -6.94 0.00 23.59
#